data_AF-A0A7S1FXC6-F1
#
_entry.id   AF-A0A7S1FXC6-F1
#
_cell.length_a   1.000
_cell.length_b   1.000
_cell.length_c   1.000
_cell.angle_alpha   90.00
_cell.angle_beta   90.00
_cell.angle_gamma   90.00
#
_symmetry.space_group_name_H-M   'P 1'
#
loop_
_entity.id
_entity.type
_entity.pdbx_description
1 polymer ?
#
loop_
_entity_poly.entity_id
_entity_poly.type
_entity_poly.pdbx_seq_one_letter_code
_entity_poly.pdbx_strand_id
1 'polypeptide(L)'
;PVDVCALVESPGGEVAAYGLAAAQLRRIRNFGVGDEGGDGGDKNGKTTLTVCVDKIAASGGYMVACQATPGRLFAAPFATVGSIGVVASALNAHGLLAKLGIRDLVFPSSAAKAPVGLLGDVTREGIAVVQEEVERIHRAFAEMVVAARPGLREG
;
A
#
# COMPACT_ATOMS: atom_id res chain seq x y z
N PRO A 1 -9.06 10.71 26.93
CA PRO A 1 -8.38 9.58 26.25
C PRO A 1 -9.42 8.68 25.56
N VAL A 2 -9.22 8.40 24.27
CA VAL A 2 -10.08 7.51 23.49
C VAL A 2 -9.22 6.34 23.02
N ASP A 3 -9.68 5.12 23.28
CA ASP A 3 -9.05 3.91 22.77
C ASP A 3 -9.88 3.37 21.59
N VAL A 4 -9.22 3.18 20.45
CA VAL A 4 -9.80 2.56 19.26
C VAL A 4 -9.11 1.23 19.05
N CYS A 5 -9.89 0.15 18.96
CA CYS A 5 -9.39 -1.18 18.63
C CYS A 5 -9.89 -1.58 17.25
N ALA A 6 -8.99 -2.02 16.38
CA ALA A 6 -9.31 -2.52 15.04
C ALA A 6 -8.80 -3.96 14.90
N LEU A 7 -9.68 -4.85 14.48
CA LEU A 7 -9.29 -6.17 13.98
C LEU A 7 -9.02 -6.04 12.49
N VAL A 8 -7.81 -6.38 12.05
CA VAL A 8 -7.43 -6.42 10.64
C VAL A 8 -7.32 -7.87 10.20
N GLU A 9 -8.13 -8.23 9.21
CA GLU A 9 -8.09 -9.51 8.50
C GLU A 9 -8.08 -9.23 7.01
N SER A 10 -6.89 -9.19 6.40
CA SER A 10 -6.74 -8.94 4.96
C SER A 10 -5.43 -9.50 4.38
N PRO A 11 -5.48 -10.18 3.21
CA PRO A 11 -4.29 -10.57 2.45
C PRO A 11 -3.68 -9.43 1.61
N GLY A 12 -4.33 -8.27 1.51
CA GLY A 12 -3.93 -7.15 0.66
C GLY A 12 -4.93 -6.85 -0.46
N GLY A 13 -4.48 -6.14 -1.49
CA GLY A 13 -5.28 -5.73 -2.64
C GLY A 13 -4.81 -4.40 -3.22
N GLU A 14 -5.74 -3.58 -3.70
CA GLU A 14 -5.41 -2.34 -4.42
C GLU A 14 -4.67 -1.33 -3.55
N VAL A 15 -3.50 -0.89 -4.03
CA VAL A 15 -2.61 0.04 -3.34
C VAL A 15 -3.33 1.33 -2.91
N ALA A 16 -4.13 1.93 -3.79
CA ALA A 16 -4.81 3.20 -3.50
C ALA A 16 -5.83 3.05 -2.36
N ALA A 17 -6.61 1.97 -2.35
CA ALA A 17 -7.60 1.69 -1.33
C ALA A 17 -6.94 1.44 0.05
N TYR A 18 -5.90 0.61 0.10
CA TYR A 18 -5.16 0.34 1.34
C TYR A 18 -4.35 1.55 1.81
N GLY A 19 -3.81 2.34 0.88
CA GLY A 19 -3.14 3.61 1.20
C GLY A 19 -4.09 4.63 1.83
N LEU A 20 -5.32 4.74 1.31
CA LEU A 20 -6.36 5.57 1.93
C LEU A 20 -6.72 5.05 3.33
N ALA A 21 -6.97 3.75 3.48
CA ALA A 21 -7.31 3.14 4.77
C ALA A 21 -6.19 3.37 5.81
N ALA A 22 -4.93 3.14 5.43
CA ALA A 22 -3.76 3.40 6.27
C ALA A 22 -3.67 4.89 6.65
N ALA A 23 -3.88 5.80 5.71
CA ALA A 23 -3.89 7.23 5.98
C ALA A 23 -4.98 7.64 6.98
N GLN A 24 -6.18 7.05 6.89
CA GLN A 24 -7.25 7.33 7.86
C GLN A 24 -6.91 6.80 9.26
N LEU A 25 -6.41 5.57 9.37
CA LEU A 25 -5.97 5.03 10.67
C LEU A 25 -4.84 5.85 11.28
N ARG A 26 -3.90 6.32 10.46
CA ARG A 26 -2.82 7.21 10.91
C ARG A 26 -3.37 8.54 11.45
N ARG A 27 -4.37 9.13 10.79
CA ARG A 27 -5.05 10.35 11.27
C ARG A 27 -5.78 10.11 12.58
N ILE A 28 -6.47 8.96 12.73
CA ILE A 28 -7.12 8.56 13.98
C ILE A 28 -6.08 8.44 15.10
N ARG A 29 -4.98 7.73 14.86
CA ARG A 29 -3.87 7.60 15.81
C ARG A 29 -3.31 8.97 16.24
N ASN A 30 -3.19 9.89 15.29
CA ASN A 30 -2.63 11.22 15.53
C ASN A 30 -3.69 12.24 16.01
N PHE A 31 -4.96 11.85 16.13
CA PHE A 31 -6.01 12.77 16.56
C PHE A 31 -5.77 13.23 18.00
N GLY A 32 -5.79 14.55 18.20
CA GLY A 32 -5.48 15.19 19.48
C GLY A 32 -3.98 15.41 19.73
N VAL A 33 -3.11 15.06 18.77
CA VAL A 33 -1.70 15.49 18.73
C VAL A 33 -1.66 16.76 17.87
N GLY A 34 -1.15 17.88 18.38
CA GLY A 34 -0.97 19.10 17.58
C GLY A 34 -0.02 18.88 16.37
N ASP A 35 0.13 19.90 15.51
CA ASP A 35 0.93 19.82 14.26
C ASP A 35 2.43 19.51 14.48
N GLU A 36 2.92 19.49 15.71
CA GLU A 36 4.28 19.06 16.03
C GLU A 36 4.37 17.53 16.03
N GLY A 37 4.72 16.99 14.86
CA GLY A 37 4.90 15.56 14.54
C GLY A 37 6.01 14.83 15.29
N GLY A 38 6.00 14.90 16.62
CA GLY A 38 6.87 14.10 17.48
C GLY A 38 6.38 12.66 17.61
N ASP A 39 7.34 11.73 17.68
CA ASP A 39 7.18 10.35 18.15
C ASP A 39 6.52 10.33 19.55
N GLY A 40 5.20 10.33 19.54
CA GLY A 40 4.50 9.15 20.01
C GLY A 40 4.20 9.03 21.49
N GLY A 41 5.02 9.55 22.41
CA GLY A 41 4.85 9.34 23.85
C GLY A 41 3.76 10.22 24.51
N ASP A 42 2.90 9.56 25.29
CA ASP A 42 1.89 10.08 26.23
C ASP A 42 2.12 11.51 26.77
N LYS A 43 1.08 12.37 26.66
CA LYS A 43 0.51 13.17 27.77
C LYS A 43 -0.61 14.11 27.28
N ASN A 44 -1.80 13.93 27.85
CA ASN A 44 -2.99 14.80 27.82
C ASN A 44 -3.79 14.88 26.50
N GLY A 45 -4.63 13.85 26.24
CA GLY A 45 -5.76 13.96 25.28
C GLY A 45 -5.69 13.04 24.05
N LYS A 46 -4.66 12.21 23.94
CA LYS A 46 -4.32 11.43 22.73
C LYS A 46 -5.23 10.20 22.51
N THR A 47 -5.49 9.89 21.23
CA THR A 47 -6.15 8.65 20.79
C THR A 47 -5.13 7.50 20.76
N THR A 48 -5.47 6.35 21.32
CA THR A 48 -4.67 5.12 21.17
C THR A 48 -5.30 4.25 20.11
N LEU A 49 -4.55 3.91 19.07
CA LEU A 49 -4.98 2.93 18.07
C LEU A 49 -4.31 1.58 18.35
N THR A 50 -5.10 0.60 18.78
CA THR A 50 -4.68 -0.79 18.90
C THR A 50 -5.14 -1.57 17.67
N VAL A 51 -4.24 -2.32 17.06
CA VAL A 51 -4.57 -3.22 15.96
C VAL A 51 -4.27 -4.66 16.36
N CYS A 52 -5.23 -5.54 16.14
CA CYS A 52 -5.10 -6.98 16.33
C CYS A 52 -5.18 -7.69 14.97
N VAL A 53 -4.37 -8.72 14.78
CA VAL A 53 -4.36 -9.57 13.59
C VAL A 53 -4.44 -11.04 14.01
N ASP A 54 -5.59 -11.67 13.80
CA ASP A 54 -5.80 -13.05 14.24
C ASP A 54 -5.50 -14.08 13.14
N LYS A 55 -5.68 -13.70 11.87
CA LYS A 55 -5.46 -14.61 10.73
C LYS A 55 -4.43 -14.08 9.74
N ILE A 56 -4.65 -12.89 9.19
CA ILE A 56 -3.81 -12.36 8.11
C ILE A 56 -3.83 -10.83 8.05
N ALA A 57 -2.65 -10.22 7.92
CA ALA A 57 -2.45 -8.84 7.54
C ALA A 57 -1.19 -8.76 6.67
N ALA A 58 -1.36 -9.08 5.39
CA ALA A 58 -0.28 -9.12 4.39
C ALA A 58 -0.44 -8.03 3.34
N SER A 59 0.66 -7.57 2.71
CA SER A 59 0.66 -6.55 1.66
C SER A 59 -0.13 -5.30 2.11
N GLY A 60 -1.18 -4.90 1.39
CA GLY A 60 -2.07 -3.81 1.79
C GLY A 60 -2.66 -3.96 3.21
N GLY A 61 -2.96 -5.20 3.65
CA GLY A 61 -3.39 -5.46 5.02
C GLY A 61 -2.33 -5.07 6.05
N TYR A 62 -1.06 -5.34 5.77
CA TYR A 62 0.04 -4.89 6.63
C TYR A 62 0.24 -3.37 6.59
N MET A 63 0.03 -2.74 5.43
CA MET A 63 0.06 -1.28 5.26
C MET A 63 -0.90 -0.56 6.22
N VAL A 64 -2.08 -1.16 6.44
CA VAL A 64 -3.08 -0.68 7.40
C VAL A 64 -2.70 -1.07 8.82
N ALA A 65 -2.34 -2.33 9.05
CA ALA A 65 -2.09 -2.83 10.40
C ALA A 65 -0.89 -2.17 11.09
N CYS A 66 0.15 -1.81 10.34
CA CYS A 66 1.34 -1.16 10.89
C CYS A 66 1.05 0.26 11.41
N GLN A 67 -0.09 0.87 11.07
CA GLN A 67 -0.46 2.21 11.55
C GLN A 67 -0.89 2.26 13.02
N ALA A 68 -0.90 1.14 13.74
CA ALA A 68 -1.14 1.13 15.18
C ALA A 68 -0.23 2.12 15.93
N THR A 69 -0.65 2.52 17.13
CA THR A 69 0.25 3.20 18.07
C THR A 69 1.49 2.33 18.31
N PRO A 70 2.72 2.90 18.41
CA PRO A 70 3.92 2.11 18.70
C PRO A 70 3.72 1.16 19.90
N GLY A 71 4.03 -0.12 19.71
CA GLY A 71 3.80 -1.16 20.73
C GLY A 71 2.35 -1.69 20.84
N ARG A 72 1.42 -1.26 19.98
CA ARG A 72 0.00 -1.64 20.02
C ARG A 72 -0.49 -2.40 18.76
N LEU A 73 0.42 -3.02 18.02
CA LEU A 73 0.12 -3.99 16.98
C LEU A 73 0.35 -5.40 17.53
N PHE A 74 -0.73 -6.17 17.67
CA PHE A 74 -0.70 -7.54 18.17
C PHE A 74 -1.08 -8.49 17.05
N ALA A 75 -0.33 -9.58 16.92
CA ALA A 75 -0.64 -10.65 15.98
C ALA A 75 -0.75 -11.97 16.76
N ALA A 76 -1.75 -12.78 16.45
CA ALA A 76 -1.87 -14.12 16.99
C ALA A 76 -0.67 -14.98 16.53
N PRO A 77 -0.27 -16.03 17.29
CA PRO A 77 0.91 -16.85 16.98
C PRO A 77 0.95 -17.46 15.58
N PHE A 78 -0.21 -17.70 14.98
CA PHE A 78 -0.37 -18.31 13.65
C PHE A 78 -0.84 -17.33 12.58
N ALA A 79 -0.90 -16.03 12.90
CA ALA A 79 -1.30 -15.02 11.94
C ALA A 79 -0.20 -14.77 10.90
N THR A 80 -0.59 -14.65 9.63
CA THR A 80 0.34 -14.28 8.55
C THR A 80 0.43 -12.75 8.45
N VAL A 81 1.62 -12.19 8.67
CA VAL A 81 1.85 -10.74 8.59
C VAL A 81 3.04 -10.38 7.71
N GLY A 82 3.05 -9.20 7.11
CA GLY A 82 4.17 -8.70 6.29
C GLY A 82 3.84 -8.68 4.80
N SER A 83 4.69 -9.29 3.96
CA SER A 83 4.60 -9.22 2.49
C SER A 83 4.65 -7.77 1.96
N ILE A 84 5.68 -7.03 2.35
CA ILE A 84 5.94 -5.68 1.87
C ILE A 84 6.46 -5.80 0.43
N GLY A 85 5.57 -5.58 -0.54
CA GLY A 85 5.84 -5.77 -1.95
C GLY A 85 4.70 -5.21 -2.79
N VAL A 86 5.02 -4.85 -4.03
CA VAL A 86 4.07 -4.29 -5.00
C VAL A 86 4.26 -5.04 -6.31
N VAL A 87 3.15 -5.43 -6.93
CA VAL A 87 3.14 -6.07 -8.24
C VAL A 87 2.09 -5.40 -9.11
N ALA A 88 2.43 -5.17 -10.37
CA ALA A 88 1.48 -4.80 -11.41
C ALA A 88 1.35 -5.96 -12.39
N SER A 89 0.12 -6.35 -12.68
CA SER A 89 -0.18 -7.40 -13.65
C SER A 89 -1.18 -6.88 -14.68
N ALA A 90 -0.90 -7.13 -15.96
CA ALA A 90 -1.81 -6.81 -17.04
C ALA A 90 -1.85 -7.98 -18.03
N LEU A 91 -3.05 -8.26 -18.55
CA LEU A 91 -3.23 -9.11 -19.72
C LEU A 91 -3.04 -8.25 -20.97
N ASN A 92 -2.35 -8.79 -21.98
CA ASN A 92 -2.23 -8.15 -23.29
C ASN A 92 -2.70 -9.12 -24.39
N ALA A 93 -3.56 -8.61 -25.27
CA ALA A 93 -4.14 -9.33 -26.40
C ALA A 93 -3.64 -8.80 -27.75
N HIS A 94 -2.68 -7.86 -27.77
CA HIS A 94 -2.18 -7.22 -28.98
C HIS A 94 -1.75 -8.24 -30.05
N GLY A 95 -0.91 -9.20 -29.66
CA GLY A 95 -0.42 -10.24 -30.56
C GLY A 95 -1.51 -11.18 -31.09
N LEU A 96 -2.60 -11.39 -30.34
CA LEU A 96 -3.74 -12.18 -30.79
C LEU A 96 -4.56 -11.40 -31.81
N LEU A 97 -4.85 -10.12 -31.53
CA LEU A 97 -5.64 -9.26 -32.42
C LEU A 97 -4.92 -9.01 -33.75
N ALA A 98 -3.60 -8.80 -33.70
CA ALA A 98 -2.77 -8.66 -34.89
C ALA A 98 -2.88 -9.87 -35.83
N LYS A 99 -2.92 -11.11 -35.29
CA LYS A 99 -3.12 -12.34 -36.07
C LYS A 99 -4.51 -12.43 -36.71
N LEU A 100 -5.51 -11.81 -36.09
CA LEU A 100 -6.88 -11.72 -36.61
C LEU A 100 -7.07 -10.55 -37.59
N GLY A 101 -6.02 -9.76 -37.85
CA GLY A 101 -6.10 -8.55 -38.67
C GLY A 101 -6.80 -7.38 -37.99
N ILE A 102 -7.07 -7.48 -36.68
CA ILE A 102 -7.70 -6.42 -35.89
C ILE A 102 -6.61 -5.48 -35.37
N ARG A 103 -6.79 -4.18 -35.57
CA ARG A 103 -5.86 -3.15 -35.09
C ARG A 103 -6.53 -2.27 -34.05
N ASP A 104 -5.80 -2.01 -32.97
CA ASP A 104 -6.17 -0.99 -32.00
C ASP A 104 -5.81 0.40 -32.56
N LEU A 105 -6.73 1.36 -32.44
CA LEU A 105 -6.53 2.75 -32.86
C LEU A 105 -6.59 3.64 -31.63
N VAL A 106 -5.42 4.06 -31.15
CA VAL A 106 -5.30 4.87 -29.93
C VAL A 106 -4.84 6.27 -30.30
N PHE A 107 -5.53 7.28 -29.76
CA PHE A 107 -5.22 8.70 -29.94
C PHE A 107 -4.85 9.29 -28.57
N PRO A 108 -3.61 9.10 -28.10
CA PRO A 108 -3.23 9.51 -26.76
C PRO A 108 -3.08 11.03 -26.66
N SER A 109 -3.43 11.60 -25.50
CA SER A 109 -3.21 13.03 -25.23
C SER A 109 -1.73 13.37 -24.94
N SER A 110 -0.90 12.36 -24.68
CA SER A 110 0.57 12.46 -24.54
C SER A 110 1.20 11.08 -24.73
N ALA A 111 2.46 11.02 -25.17
CA ALA A 111 3.15 9.78 -25.51
C ALA A 111 3.26 8.76 -24.36
N ALA A 112 3.20 9.21 -23.10
CA ALA A 112 3.34 8.36 -21.90
C ALA A 112 2.01 7.85 -21.33
N LYS A 113 0.85 8.24 -21.89
CA LYS A 113 -0.46 7.91 -21.33
C LYS A 113 -0.90 6.53 -21.83
N ALA A 114 -0.95 5.56 -20.92
CA ALA A 114 -1.18 4.12 -21.15
C ALA A 114 0.06 3.35 -21.67
N PRO A 115 1.10 3.20 -20.81
CA PRO A 115 2.36 2.57 -21.20
C PRO A 115 2.23 1.08 -21.52
N VAL A 116 1.28 0.38 -20.89
CA VAL A 116 0.91 -1.01 -21.17
C VAL A 116 -0.60 -1.13 -21.05
N GLY A 117 -1.24 -1.72 -22.06
CA GLY A 117 -2.69 -1.86 -22.12
C GLY A 117 -3.13 -3.24 -22.63
N LEU A 118 -4.43 -3.50 -22.62
CA LEU A 118 -4.98 -4.76 -23.09
C LEU A 118 -4.81 -4.96 -24.60
N LEU A 119 -4.96 -3.89 -25.40
CA LEU A 119 -5.03 -3.98 -26.86
C LEU A 119 -3.80 -3.38 -27.56
N GLY A 120 -3.15 -2.41 -26.92
CA GLY A 120 -1.97 -1.72 -27.44
C GLY A 120 -0.71 -2.58 -27.43
N ASP A 121 0.25 -2.21 -28.28
CA ASP A 121 1.55 -2.88 -28.33
C ASP A 121 2.32 -2.70 -27.01
N VAL A 122 3.04 -3.73 -26.59
CA VAL A 122 3.83 -3.72 -25.35
C VAL A 122 5.26 -3.33 -25.69
N THR A 123 5.57 -2.04 -25.53
CA THR A 123 6.91 -1.50 -25.81
C THR A 123 7.83 -1.63 -24.61
N ARG A 124 9.16 -1.58 -24.85
CA ARG A 124 10.17 -1.60 -23.77
C ARG A 124 10.06 -0.36 -22.89
N GLU A 125 9.82 0.79 -23.51
CA GLU A 125 9.61 2.07 -22.85
C GLU A 125 8.36 2.02 -21.97
N GLY A 126 7.28 1.41 -22.46
CA GLY A 126 6.05 1.19 -21.70
C GLY A 126 6.28 0.32 -20.47
N ILE A 127 6.98 -0.80 -20.62
CA ILE A 127 7.37 -1.65 -19.48
C ILE A 127 8.20 -0.87 -18.46
N ALA A 128 9.17 -0.06 -18.92
CA ALA A 128 10.02 0.73 -18.04
C ALA A 128 9.23 1.74 -17.20
N VAL A 129 8.24 2.42 -17.79
CA VAL A 129 7.35 3.36 -17.06
C VAL A 129 6.53 2.63 -16.00
N VAL A 130 5.98 1.44 -16.31
CA VAL A 130 5.23 0.65 -15.32
C VAL A 130 6.14 0.18 -14.20
N GLN A 131 7.36 -0.25 -14.52
CA GLN A 131 8.34 -0.71 -13.56
C GLN A 131 8.78 0.42 -12.60
N GLU A 132 9.04 1.62 -13.12
CA GLU A 132 9.37 2.79 -12.30
C GLU A 132 8.24 3.13 -11.32
N GLU A 133 6.98 3.04 -11.77
CA GLU A 133 5.82 3.27 -10.92
C GLU A 133 5.68 2.22 -9.81
N VAL A 134 5.87 0.94 -10.13
CA VAL A 134 5.89 -0.15 -9.12
C VAL A 134 6.96 0.09 -8.07
N GLU A 135 8.18 0.46 -8.49
CA GLU A 135 9.28 0.75 -7.58
C GLU A 135 9.01 1.98 -6.70
N ARG A 136 8.43 3.03 -7.28
CA ARG A 136 8.04 4.24 -6.55
C ARG A 136 7.03 3.92 -5.45
N ILE A 137 6.00 3.13 -5.78
CA ILE A 137 4.99 2.70 -4.81
C ILE A 137 5.63 1.81 -3.73
N HIS A 138 6.51 0.88 -4.13
CA HIS A 138 7.21 0.01 -3.19
C HIS A 138 8.06 0.80 -2.18
N ARG A 139 8.83 1.79 -2.65
CA ARG A 139 9.59 2.71 -1.78
C ARG A 139 8.69 3.44 -0.78
N ALA A 140 7.59 4.03 -1.27
CA ALA A 140 6.64 4.72 -0.40
C ALA A 140 5.99 3.80 0.65
N PHE A 141 5.74 2.53 0.30
CA PHE A 141 5.23 1.54 1.25
C PHE A 141 6.29 1.20 2.32
N ALA A 142 7.54 0.95 1.92
CA ALA A 142 8.64 0.68 2.85
C ALA A 142 8.84 1.85 3.83
N GLU A 143 8.89 3.09 3.32
CA GLU A 143 8.99 4.30 4.14
C GLU A 143 7.84 4.42 5.15
N MET A 144 6.61 4.13 4.71
CA MET A 144 5.44 4.14 5.59
C MET A 144 5.57 3.10 6.73
N VAL A 145 6.07 1.91 6.43
CA VAL A 145 6.29 0.86 7.44
C VAL A 145 7.36 1.29 8.44
N VAL A 146 8.50 1.80 7.96
CA VAL A 146 9.60 2.27 8.82
C VAL A 146 9.12 3.39 9.74
N ALA A 147 8.43 4.39 9.20
CA ALA A 147 7.89 5.51 9.98
C ALA A 147 6.87 5.06 11.04
N ALA A 148 6.10 3.99 10.77
CA ALA A 148 5.14 3.45 11.73
C ALA A 148 5.77 2.49 12.75
N ARG A 149 7.01 2.04 12.52
CA ARG A 149 7.71 1.00 13.31
C ARG A 149 9.15 1.43 13.62
N PRO A 150 9.38 2.48 14.44
CA PRO A 150 10.70 3.06 14.72
C PRO A 150 11.71 2.12 15.42
N GLY A 151 11.31 0.89 15.77
CA GLY A 151 12.19 -0.15 16.34
C GLY A 151 12.54 -1.30 15.38
N LEU A 152 12.15 -1.22 14.11
CA LEU A 152 12.62 -2.17 13.09
C LEU A 152 14.12 -1.97 12.89
N ARG A 153 14.93 -2.94 13.33
CA ARG A 153 16.33 -3.04 12.92
C ARG A 153 16.35 -3.60 11.50
N GLU A 154 17.08 -2.96 10.60
CA GLU A 154 17.43 -3.56 9.32
C GLU A 154 18.15 -4.88 9.61
N GLY A 155 17.61 -5.97 9.07
CA GLY A 155 18.21 -7.30 9.12
C GLY A 155 18.90 -7.61 7.80
#